data_AF-D2BSD6-F1
#
_entry.id   AF-D2BSD6-F1
#
_cell.length_a   1.000
_cell.length_b   1.000
_cell.length_c   1.000
_cell.angle_alpha   90.00
_cell.angle_beta   90.00
_cell.angle_gamma   90.00
#
_symmetry.space_group_name_H-M   'P 1'
#
loop_
_entity.id
_entity.type
_entity.pdbx_description
1 polymer ?
#
loop_
_entity_poly.entity_id
_entity_poly.type
_entity_poly.pdbx_seq_one_letter_code
_entity_poly.pdbx_strand_id
1 'polypeptide(L)'
;MNEHCVEESEVNIDSRTLYTSSNVACAFGTINLHIFISGVCSDIESFWSDSNFYELSAPVSITNGISGINQKLYDVCRDKTAFVLFTTLSLPLTVQNIRTLIDVLASDPLYGFVMPRVVGKDMVEVMPHMIGCLPLHERRVVEGGPVLIRTEVLRDFGLLNDNAFSIDSALAQLFIRANRRGVSARVVNTVQITVSGEWTCHHELKLPHTNDYNKALAAQAVLPELQFERLLSYRLANKTTRHLLFDIRNLAPGFNGTAHHVLSLLGPISRLAAQRGMRPYFWVLPESAEFHGLHELYPTEIIHQLEPDQCFDASIRLTQPWSLTEIRDQSSVSTINIFSILDTIAWDCHYIRMPHIEGVWRTMAEYADGFIFNSKFTRDRFISRFPYAANSEHAVAYCSMDPSEYWSDLRSTALFNENVKQGHQPYVLIVGNRYYHKGLAEVVPALSCAFPSIHFKVLGECSGQFHNVEKIASGARSVEDMAELFAHCSCLVFPSFYEGFGLPIFEALAFGKPVLARQSALVDELCLSIKPVSELVSFTSTNDMLRSLKVLLEQQDILSARRHPVVLPQHPYRWENSAFDILALVDKLLLRSESERCRKRLEFFYRLYMFDVERAGWSDATQNMVSFDVEKEE
;
A
#
# COMPACT_ATOMS: atom_id res chain seq x y z
N MET A 1 6.89 -63.39 -14.54
CA MET A 1 8.09 -63.91 -13.83
C MET A 1 8.11 -63.30 -12.45
N ASN A 2 8.21 -64.18 -11.46
CA ASN A 2 8.16 -64.01 -10.00
C ASN A 2 6.76 -63.96 -9.34
N GLU A 3 6.39 -65.16 -8.91
CA GLU A 3 5.32 -65.59 -8.00
C GLU A 3 5.76 -65.52 -6.52
N HIS A 4 4.76 -65.76 -5.64
CA HIS A 4 4.84 -66.31 -4.26
C HIS A 4 5.12 -65.33 -3.11
N CYS A 5 4.53 -65.42 -1.91
CA CYS A 5 3.51 -66.27 -1.28
C CYS A 5 3.25 -65.75 0.17
N VAL A 6 2.01 -65.86 0.66
CA VAL A 6 1.55 -66.30 2.03
C VAL A 6 2.06 -65.55 3.29
N GLU A 7 1.13 -65.06 4.14
CA GLU A 7 0.86 -65.54 5.53
C GLU A 7 0.04 -64.56 6.37
N GLU A 8 -1.12 -65.03 6.83
CA GLU A 8 -1.79 -64.56 8.05
C GLU A 8 -0.93 -64.93 9.26
N SER A 9 -0.73 -64.00 10.19
CA SER A 9 -0.42 -64.35 11.58
C SER A 9 -0.97 -63.28 12.54
N GLU A 10 -1.85 -63.74 13.43
CA GLU A 10 -2.16 -63.06 14.68
C GLU A 10 -0.89 -62.92 15.52
N VAL A 11 -0.63 -61.71 16.02
CA VAL A 11 0.35 -61.49 17.09
C VAL A 11 -0.33 -60.69 18.19
N ASN A 12 -0.67 -61.41 19.25
CA ASN A 12 -1.08 -60.89 20.54
C ASN A 12 0.19 -60.48 21.32
N ILE A 13 0.37 -59.19 21.64
CA ILE A 13 1.42 -58.72 22.55
C ILE A 13 0.83 -57.76 23.57
N ASP A 14 0.81 -58.25 24.80
CA ASP A 14 0.53 -57.56 26.04
C ASP A 14 1.77 -56.78 26.53
N SER A 15 1.50 -55.59 27.09
CA SER A 15 2.30 -54.83 28.05
C SER A 15 3.70 -54.27 27.70
N ARG A 16 3.80 -52.95 27.90
CA ARG A 16 5.00 -52.15 28.27
C ARG A 16 6.11 -51.96 27.24
N THR A 17 6.00 -50.88 26.47
CA THR A 17 7.14 -49.99 26.22
C THR A 17 6.64 -48.55 26.10
N LEU A 18 6.83 -47.78 27.18
CA LEU A 18 6.60 -46.34 27.26
C LEU A 18 7.66 -45.63 26.42
N TYR A 19 7.26 -45.03 25.31
CA TYR A 19 7.99 -43.91 24.72
C TYR A 19 7.39 -42.61 25.25
N THR A 20 8.04 -42.00 26.23
CA THR A 20 7.84 -40.59 26.56
C THR A 20 8.82 -39.76 25.74
N SER A 21 8.32 -39.04 24.74
CA SER A 21 9.01 -37.87 24.19
C SER A 21 8.01 -36.88 23.59
N SER A 22 7.89 -35.74 24.28
CA SER A 22 7.72 -34.38 23.75
C SER A 22 6.62 -34.07 22.72
N ASN A 23 5.67 -33.23 23.15
CA ASN A 23 4.96 -32.22 22.34
C ASN A 23 4.09 -32.70 21.17
N VAL A 24 3.13 -33.59 21.44
CA VAL A 24 1.89 -33.66 20.65
C VAL A 24 0.71 -33.58 21.61
N ALA A 25 0.55 -32.42 22.26
CA ALA A 25 -0.62 -32.14 23.08
C ALA A 25 -1.76 -31.64 22.17
N CYS A 26 -2.70 -32.55 21.91
CA CYS A 26 -4.09 -32.34 21.48
C CYS A 26 -4.37 -31.46 20.24
N ALA A 27 -4.51 -32.11 19.07
CA ALA A 27 -5.31 -31.60 17.95
C ALA A 27 -6.84 -31.72 18.18
N PHE A 28 -7.26 -32.01 19.41
CA PHE A 28 -8.56 -32.54 19.74
C PHE A 28 -8.90 -32.18 21.19
N GLY A 29 -9.33 -30.94 21.41
CA GLY A 29 -9.88 -30.48 22.69
C GLY A 29 -11.16 -31.22 23.07
N THR A 30 -11.56 -31.13 24.34
CA THR A 30 -12.84 -31.69 24.80
C THR A 30 -13.99 -30.80 24.31
N ILE A 31 -14.89 -31.35 23.51
CA ILE A 31 -16.03 -30.62 22.92
C ILE A 31 -17.30 -30.97 23.68
N ASN A 32 -18.05 -29.95 24.11
CA ASN A 32 -19.33 -30.13 24.79
C ASN A 32 -20.47 -29.92 23.78
N LEU A 33 -21.30 -30.93 23.59
CA LEU A 33 -22.50 -30.84 22.76
C LEU A 33 -23.70 -30.51 23.65
N HIS A 34 -24.34 -29.36 23.42
CA HIS A 34 -25.56 -28.98 24.12
C HIS A 34 -26.76 -29.02 23.16
N ILE A 35 -27.81 -29.74 23.55
CA ILE A 35 -29.04 -29.88 22.77
C ILE A 35 -30.15 -29.08 23.48
N PHE A 36 -30.83 -28.21 22.73
CA PHE A 36 -31.94 -27.38 23.19
C PHE A 36 -33.23 -27.81 22.48
N ILE A 37 -34.33 -28.04 23.19
CA ILE A 37 -35.60 -28.46 22.59
C ILE A 37 -36.67 -27.40 22.90
N SER A 38 -37.27 -26.77 21.89
CA SER A 38 -38.33 -25.78 22.11
C SER A 38 -39.70 -26.44 22.25
N GLY A 39 -40.40 -26.19 23.36
CA GLY A 39 -41.72 -26.79 23.61
C GLY A 39 -41.92 -27.34 25.03
N VAL A 40 -40.86 -27.37 25.84
CA VAL A 40 -40.93 -27.82 27.25
C VAL A 40 -40.80 -26.66 28.24
N CYS A 41 -40.78 -25.40 27.79
CA CYS A 41 -40.34 -24.30 28.65
C CYS A 41 -41.17 -23.02 28.54
N SER A 42 -42.25 -22.94 29.32
CA SER A 42 -42.95 -21.69 29.62
C SER A 42 -42.27 -20.87 30.72
N ASP A 43 -41.33 -21.46 31.47
CA ASP A 43 -40.49 -20.79 32.46
C ASP A 43 -39.06 -21.28 32.32
N ILE A 44 -38.30 -20.59 31.49
CA ILE A 44 -36.87 -20.83 31.36
C ILE A 44 -36.17 -20.57 32.71
N GLU A 45 -36.60 -19.63 33.55
CA GLU A 45 -35.97 -19.41 34.86
C GLU A 45 -36.07 -20.61 35.82
N SER A 46 -37.16 -21.39 35.81
CA SER A 46 -37.25 -22.64 36.58
C SER A 46 -36.55 -23.82 35.89
N PHE A 47 -36.26 -23.69 34.59
CA PHE A 47 -35.55 -24.70 33.79
C PHE A 47 -34.04 -24.73 34.04
N TRP A 48 -33.47 -23.66 34.61
CA TRP A 48 -32.08 -23.61 35.07
C TRP A 48 -31.92 -24.07 36.53
N SER A 49 -33.02 -24.26 37.27
CA SER A 49 -32.99 -24.80 38.64
C SER A 49 -33.29 -26.30 38.72
N ASP A 50 -33.90 -26.89 37.69
CA ASP A 50 -34.22 -28.32 37.63
C ASP A 50 -33.47 -29.03 36.49
N SER A 51 -32.93 -30.19 36.83
CA SER A 51 -31.98 -31.06 36.13
C SER A 51 -32.46 -31.68 34.81
N ASN A 52 -33.19 -30.96 33.96
CA ASN A 52 -33.61 -31.43 32.64
C ASN A 52 -32.93 -30.67 31.50
N PHE A 53 -31.61 -30.51 31.62
CA PHE A 53 -30.75 -30.60 30.44
C PHE A 53 -30.71 -32.07 30.06
N TYR A 54 -30.87 -32.42 28.78
CA TYR A 54 -30.14 -33.58 28.27
C TYR A 54 -28.68 -33.16 28.17
N GLU A 55 -28.05 -32.97 29.34
CA GLU A 55 -26.62 -32.82 29.45
C GLU A 55 -26.06 -34.18 29.04
N LEU A 56 -25.53 -34.27 27.84
CA LEU A 56 -24.54 -35.30 27.56
C LEU A 56 -23.23 -34.83 28.21
N SER A 57 -23.19 -34.78 29.54
CA SER A 57 -21.98 -34.57 30.37
C SER A 57 -21.07 -35.80 30.40
N ALA A 58 -21.12 -36.61 29.34
CA ALA A 58 -20.00 -37.46 29.01
C ALA A 58 -19.12 -36.65 28.07
N PRO A 59 -17.92 -36.18 28.50
CA PRO A 59 -16.91 -35.79 27.53
C PRO A 59 -16.84 -36.93 26.53
N VAL A 60 -17.20 -36.68 25.26
CA VAL A 60 -16.95 -37.66 24.22
C VAL A 60 -15.44 -37.64 24.09
N SER A 61 -14.77 -38.46 24.89
CA SER A 61 -13.43 -38.91 24.59
C SER A 61 -13.45 -39.25 23.10
N ILE A 62 -12.55 -38.64 22.34
CA ILE A 62 -12.49 -38.75 20.88
C ILE A 62 -12.14 -40.19 20.44
N THR A 63 -12.13 -41.14 21.37
CA THR A 63 -12.19 -42.59 21.10
C THR A 63 -13.29 -43.00 20.12
N ASN A 64 -14.40 -42.26 19.98
CA ASN A 64 -15.46 -42.53 18.98
C ASN A 64 -15.68 -41.41 17.94
N GLY A 65 -14.84 -40.37 17.94
CA GLY A 65 -14.84 -39.28 16.93
C GLY A 65 -16.21 -38.66 16.59
N ILE A 66 -16.35 -38.19 15.35
CA ILE A 66 -17.57 -37.59 14.80
C ILE A 66 -18.73 -38.60 14.75
N SER A 67 -18.44 -39.88 14.54
CA SER A 67 -19.45 -40.93 14.47
C SER A 67 -20.26 -41.04 15.77
N GLY A 68 -19.60 -40.92 16.93
CA GLY A 68 -20.28 -40.88 18.23
C GLY A 68 -21.19 -39.65 18.42
N ILE A 69 -20.82 -38.51 17.82
CA ILE A 69 -21.66 -37.30 17.81
C ILE A 69 -22.88 -37.55 16.91
N ASN A 70 -22.67 -38.12 15.72
CA ASN A 70 -23.74 -38.41 14.76
C ASN A 70 -24.80 -39.37 15.30
N GLN A 71 -24.40 -40.40 16.05
CA GLN A 71 -25.34 -41.32 16.70
C GLN A 71 -26.31 -40.57 17.63
N LYS A 72 -25.82 -39.59 18.38
CA LYS A 72 -26.63 -38.76 19.28
C LYS A 72 -27.50 -37.75 18.51
N LEU A 73 -26.94 -37.12 17.48
CA LEU A 73 -27.70 -36.19 16.64
C LEU A 73 -28.87 -36.87 15.92
N TYR A 74 -28.72 -38.16 15.57
CA TYR A 74 -29.79 -38.92 14.93
C TYR A 74 -31.09 -38.93 15.75
N ASP A 75 -30.98 -39.11 17.07
CA ASP A 75 -32.15 -39.10 17.96
C ASP A 75 -32.75 -37.71 18.10
N VAL A 76 -31.91 -36.67 18.15
CA VAL A 76 -32.33 -35.27 18.27
C VAL A 76 -33.04 -34.78 17.01
N CYS A 77 -32.58 -35.20 15.82
CA CYS A 77 -33.19 -34.84 14.55
C CYS A 77 -34.63 -35.34 14.39
N ARG A 78 -35.08 -36.29 15.23
CA ARG A 78 -36.49 -36.71 15.26
C ARG A 78 -37.41 -35.63 15.82
N ASP A 79 -36.89 -34.75 16.67
CA ASP A 79 -37.60 -33.60 17.19
C ASP A 79 -37.55 -32.43 16.18
N LYS A 80 -38.72 -31.89 15.82
CA LYS A 80 -38.85 -30.77 14.87
C LYS A 80 -38.64 -29.41 15.51
N THR A 81 -38.51 -29.36 16.83
CA THR A 81 -38.49 -28.12 17.60
C THR A 81 -37.15 -27.85 18.26
N ALA A 82 -36.17 -28.73 18.03
CA ALA A 82 -34.87 -28.69 18.66
C ALA A 82 -33.84 -27.85 17.89
N PHE A 83 -32.91 -27.28 18.65
CA PHE A 83 -31.71 -26.59 18.21
C PHE A 83 -30.50 -27.27 18.83
N VAL A 84 -29.40 -27.32 18.09
CA VAL A 84 -28.15 -27.95 18.54
C VAL A 84 -27.09 -26.89 18.63
N LEU A 85 -26.52 -26.70 19.82
CA LEU A 85 -25.39 -25.82 20.03
C LEU A 85 -24.12 -26.64 20.12
N PHE A 86 -23.23 -26.41 19.16
CA PHE A 86 -21.86 -26.90 19.21
C PHE A 86 -21.02 -25.88 19.95
N THR A 87 -20.40 -26.25 21.06
CA THR A 87 -19.46 -25.39 21.80
C THR A 87 -18.23 -26.18 22.17
N THR A 88 -17.08 -25.53 22.13
CA THR A 88 -15.84 -26.10 22.61
C THR A 88 -15.48 -25.43 23.93
N LEU A 89 -15.14 -26.23 24.96
CA LEU A 89 -14.95 -25.80 26.35
C LEU A 89 -16.12 -25.02 26.98
N SER A 90 -15.98 -24.68 28.27
CA SER A 90 -16.97 -23.93 29.05
C SER A 90 -16.91 -22.44 28.71
N LEU A 91 -17.72 -21.99 27.76
CA LEU A 91 -17.91 -20.57 27.47
C LEU A 91 -18.95 -19.94 28.41
N PRO A 92 -18.81 -18.67 28.81
CA PRO A 92 -19.76 -17.98 29.68
C PRO A 92 -21.02 -17.55 28.90
N LEU A 93 -21.77 -18.52 28.38
CA LEU A 93 -23.06 -18.28 27.72
C LEU A 93 -24.17 -18.17 28.75
N THR A 94 -24.85 -17.03 28.78
CA THR A 94 -26.08 -16.86 29.57
C THR A 94 -27.29 -17.38 28.82
N VAL A 95 -28.35 -17.66 29.57
CA VAL A 95 -29.69 -17.96 29.06
C VAL A 95 -30.16 -16.93 28.02
N GLN A 96 -29.92 -15.66 28.32
CA GLN A 96 -30.34 -14.55 27.48
C GLN A 96 -29.56 -14.51 26.17
N ASN A 97 -28.29 -14.91 26.19
CA ASN A 97 -27.49 -15.05 24.98
C ASN A 97 -28.11 -16.12 24.06
N ILE A 98 -28.39 -17.32 24.59
CA ILE A 98 -28.95 -18.43 23.81
C ILE A 98 -30.32 -18.06 23.23
N ARG A 99 -31.20 -17.44 24.01
CA ARG A 99 -32.50 -16.94 23.50
C ARG A 99 -32.32 -15.98 22.33
N THR A 100 -31.41 -15.01 22.46
CA THR A 100 -31.14 -14.04 21.39
C THR A 100 -30.64 -14.74 20.12
N LEU A 101 -29.80 -15.79 20.24
CA LEU A 101 -29.36 -16.57 19.09
C LEU A 101 -30.53 -17.34 18.44
N ILE A 102 -31.40 -17.96 19.24
CA ILE A 102 -32.60 -18.66 18.76
C ILE A 102 -33.56 -17.70 18.05
N ASP A 103 -33.78 -16.50 18.61
CA ASP A 103 -34.67 -15.49 18.01
C ASP A 103 -34.17 -15.04 16.65
N VAL A 104 -32.85 -14.84 16.49
CA VAL A 104 -32.25 -14.55 15.18
C VAL A 104 -32.41 -15.72 14.22
N LEU A 105 -32.17 -16.96 14.68
CA LEU A 105 -32.33 -18.17 13.86
C LEU A 105 -33.77 -18.33 13.36
N ALA A 106 -34.76 -17.98 14.20
CA ALA A 106 -36.18 -18.04 13.86
C ALA A 106 -36.67 -16.86 12.99
N SER A 107 -35.88 -15.79 12.86
CA SER A 107 -36.28 -14.58 12.12
C SER A 107 -36.36 -14.77 10.60
N ASP A 108 -35.70 -15.80 10.06
CA ASP A 108 -35.69 -16.14 8.64
C ASP A 108 -35.60 -17.66 8.48
N PRO A 109 -36.52 -18.32 7.74
CA PRO A 109 -36.52 -19.76 7.57
C PRO A 109 -35.26 -20.30 6.85
N LEU A 110 -34.49 -19.45 6.18
CA LEU A 110 -33.21 -19.82 5.56
C LEU A 110 -32.02 -19.64 6.49
N TYR A 111 -32.18 -19.12 7.71
CA TYR A 111 -31.09 -19.09 8.68
C TYR A 111 -30.93 -20.46 9.32
N GLY A 112 -29.89 -21.17 8.91
CA GLY A 112 -29.57 -22.51 9.38
C GLY A 112 -28.59 -22.55 10.53
N PHE A 113 -27.75 -21.50 10.64
CA PHE A 113 -26.63 -21.42 11.55
C PHE A 113 -26.57 -20.03 12.16
N VAL A 114 -26.37 -19.94 13.47
CA VAL A 114 -26.22 -18.67 14.18
C VAL A 114 -25.04 -18.76 15.15
N MET A 115 -24.22 -17.71 15.18
CA MET A 115 -23.03 -17.64 16.03
C MET A 115 -23.03 -16.31 16.81
N PRO A 116 -22.59 -16.29 18.08
CA PRO A 116 -22.33 -15.05 18.81
C PRO A 116 -21.01 -14.42 18.34
N ARG A 117 -20.79 -13.16 18.72
CA ARG A 117 -19.48 -12.52 18.61
C ARG A 117 -18.58 -12.97 19.77
N VAL A 118 -17.40 -13.51 19.48
CA VAL A 118 -16.38 -13.83 20.50
C VAL A 118 -15.23 -12.81 20.40
N VAL A 119 -14.73 -12.34 21.54
CA VAL A 119 -13.67 -11.33 21.65
C VAL A 119 -12.61 -11.81 22.66
N GLY A 120 -11.33 -11.87 22.28
CA GLY A 120 -10.25 -12.26 23.19
C GLY A 120 -8.87 -11.77 22.74
N LYS A 121 -7.92 -11.63 23.67
CA LYS A 121 -6.49 -11.46 23.34
C LYS A 121 -5.92 -12.87 23.14
N ASP A 122 -5.33 -13.11 21.98
CA ASP A 122 -4.58 -14.33 21.63
C ASP A 122 -5.44 -15.62 21.57
N MET A 123 -6.36 -15.62 20.60
CA MET A 123 -6.98 -16.74 19.88
C MET A 123 -7.53 -17.92 20.72
N VAL A 124 -8.84 -17.85 21.02
CA VAL A 124 -9.70 -19.00 21.33
C VAL A 124 -9.74 -19.94 20.12
N GLU A 125 -9.98 -21.24 20.30
CA GLU A 125 -10.21 -22.21 19.22
C GLU A 125 -11.06 -21.61 18.09
N VAL A 126 -10.36 -21.13 17.06
CA VAL A 126 -10.97 -20.59 15.85
C VAL A 126 -11.64 -21.79 15.19
N MET A 127 -12.86 -21.60 14.71
CA MET A 127 -13.50 -22.52 13.76
C MET A 127 -13.23 -21.98 12.34
N PRO A 128 -11.97 -21.97 11.85
CA PRO A 128 -11.61 -21.25 10.64
C PRO A 128 -12.30 -21.82 9.41
N HIS A 129 -12.56 -23.13 9.37
CA HIS A 129 -13.27 -23.73 8.24
C HIS A 129 -14.72 -23.22 8.20
N MET A 130 -15.43 -23.23 9.34
CA MET A 130 -16.82 -22.77 9.39
C MET A 130 -16.93 -21.27 9.12
N ILE A 131 -16.08 -20.45 9.75
CA ILE A 131 -16.05 -18.99 9.56
C ILE A 131 -15.72 -18.65 8.11
N GLY A 132 -14.73 -19.34 7.52
CA GLY A 132 -14.37 -19.19 6.11
C GLY A 132 -15.48 -19.59 5.14
N CYS A 133 -16.59 -20.17 5.60
CA CYS A 133 -17.76 -20.49 4.79
C CYS A 133 -18.92 -19.47 4.89
N LEU A 134 -19.02 -18.65 5.96
CA LEU A 134 -20.21 -17.79 6.20
C LEU A 134 -20.50 -16.77 5.08
N PRO A 135 -21.65 -16.09 5.02
CA PRO A 135 -21.83 -14.98 4.07
C PRO A 135 -20.82 -13.84 4.29
N LEU A 136 -20.40 -13.17 3.20
CA LEU A 136 -19.39 -12.11 3.16
C LEU A 136 -19.58 -11.00 4.20
N HIS A 137 -20.83 -10.62 4.50
CA HIS A 137 -21.17 -9.56 5.45
C HIS A 137 -21.17 -10.01 6.91
N GLU A 138 -21.27 -11.32 7.18
CA GLU A 138 -21.33 -11.92 8.53
C GLU A 138 -19.93 -12.27 9.06
N ARG A 139 -18.96 -12.54 8.18
CA ARG A 139 -17.58 -12.95 8.53
C ARG A 139 -16.75 -11.87 9.25
N ARG A 140 -17.21 -10.63 9.26
CA ARG A 140 -16.44 -9.43 9.66
C ARG A 140 -16.17 -9.29 11.17
N VAL A 141 -16.64 -10.24 11.98
CA VAL A 141 -16.81 -9.99 13.42
C VAL A 141 -16.54 -11.21 14.31
N VAL A 142 -16.26 -12.39 13.74
CA VAL A 142 -16.19 -13.65 14.50
C VAL A 142 -14.81 -14.26 14.37
N GLU A 143 -14.13 -14.38 15.52
CA GLU A 143 -12.82 -15.04 15.64
C GLU A 143 -12.94 -16.53 16.01
N GLY A 144 -14.15 -17.05 16.14
CA GLY A 144 -14.45 -18.38 16.69
C GLY A 144 -15.70 -18.31 17.53
N GLY A 145 -16.26 -19.46 17.92
CA GLY A 145 -17.37 -19.47 18.87
C GLY A 145 -18.40 -20.57 18.62
N PRO A 146 -19.34 -20.72 19.56
CA PRO A 146 -20.30 -21.79 19.53
C PRO A 146 -21.27 -21.59 18.35
N VAL A 147 -21.60 -22.68 17.66
CA VAL A 147 -22.48 -22.67 16.48
C VAL A 147 -23.83 -23.25 16.88
N LEU A 148 -24.86 -22.41 16.86
CA LEU A 148 -26.23 -22.85 17.02
C LEU A 148 -26.82 -23.24 15.66
N ILE A 149 -27.35 -24.46 15.57
CA ILE A 149 -27.87 -25.05 14.33
C ILE A 149 -29.30 -25.50 14.57
N ARG A 150 -30.20 -25.18 13.64
CA ARG A 150 -31.57 -25.73 13.66
C ARG A 150 -31.55 -27.20 13.20
N THR A 151 -32.33 -28.09 13.83
CA THR A 151 -32.27 -29.52 13.51
C THR A 151 -32.70 -29.84 12.09
N GLU A 152 -33.49 -29.00 11.42
CA GLU A 152 -33.86 -29.22 10.02
C GLU A 152 -32.66 -29.17 9.08
N VAL A 153 -31.62 -28.39 9.41
CA VAL A 153 -30.37 -28.42 8.62
C VAL A 153 -29.73 -29.80 8.69
N LEU A 154 -29.64 -30.39 9.89
CA LEU A 154 -29.06 -31.72 10.10
C LEU A 154 -29.93 -32.82 9.46
N ARG A 155 -31.25 -32.62 9.42
CA ARG A 155 -32.22 -33.55 8.82
C ARG A 155 -32.17 -33.52 7.29
N ASP A 156 -32.12 -32.33 6.71
CA ASP A 156 -32.34 -32.11 5.28
C ASP A 156 -31.02 -32.20 4.49
N PHE A 157 -29.88 -31.87 5.12
CA PHE A 157 -28.55 -31.86 4.47
C PHE A 157 -27.57 -32.91 5.03
N GLY A 158 -28.09 -33.84 5.84
CA GLY A 158 -27.35 -34.90 6.49
C GLY A 158 -26.57 -34.45 7.74
N LEU A 159 -26.12 -35.42 8.52
CA LEU A 159 -25.33 -35.17 9.73
C LEU A 159 -23.88 -34.77 9.38
N LEU A 160 -22.99 -34.81 10.37
CA LEU A 160 -21.58 -34.44 10.20
C LEU A 160 -20.84 -35.52 9.38
N ASN A 161 -19.82 -35.13 8.61
CA ASN A 161 -19.04 -36.11 7.84
C ASN A 161 -18.07 -36.86 8.78
N ASP A 162 -18.22 -38.18 8.89
CA ASP A 162 -17.37 -39.03 9.74
C ASP A 162 -15.89 -38.99 9.34
N ASN A 163 -15.59 -38.68 8.08
CA ASN A 163 -14.21 -38.56 7.56
C ASN A 163 -13.62 -37.16 7.73
N ALA A 164 -14.33 -36.22 8.33
CA ALA A 164 -13.81 -34.87 8.53
C ALA A 164 -12.68 -34.86 9.58
N PHE A 165 -11.65 -34.08 9.31
CA PHE A 165 -10.47 -33.98 10.17
C PHE A 165 -10.78 -33.40 11.57
N SER A 166 -11.77 -32.52 11.65
CA SER A 166 -12.18 -31.85 12.89
C SER A 166 -13.67 -31.54 12.87
N ILE A 167 -14.25 -31.21 14.05
CA ILE A 167 -15.64 -30.73 14.12
C ILE A 167 -15.85 -29.46 13.28
N ASP A 168 -14.84 -28.60 13.23
CA ASP A 168 -14.88 -27.35 12.47
C ASP A 168 -14.95 -27.65 10.97
N SER A 169 -14.09 -28.55 10.48
CA SER A 169 -14.16 -29.02 9.10
C SER A 169 -15.50 -29.73 8.80
N ALA A 170 -16.05 -30.47 9.75
CA ALA A 170 -17.33 -31.16 9.58
C ALA A 170 -18.51 -30.19 9.50
N LEU A 171 -18.50 -29.15 10.34
CA LEU A 171 -19.50 -28.08 10.36
C LEU A 171 -19.39 -27.20 9.12
N ALA A 172 -18.18 -26.88 8.66
CA ALA A 172 -17.94 -26.20 7.39
C ALA A 172 -18.50 -26.98 6.20
N GLN A 173 -18.25 -28.30 6.14
CA GLN A 173 -18.80 -29.15 5.08
C GLN A 173 -20.32 -29.23 5.13
N LEU A 174 -20.92 -29.32 6.33
CA LEU A 174 -22.38 -29.27 6.50
C LEU A 174 -22.94 -27.94 6.00
N PHE A 175 -22.31 -26.83 6.37
CA PHE A 175 -22.71 -25.51 5.89
C PHE A 175 -22.62 -25.40 4.38
N ILE A 176 -21.53 -25.85 3.74
CA ILE A 176 -21.37 -25.81 2.28
C ILE A 176 -22.51 -26.57 1.59
N ARG A 177 -22.84 -27.78 2.07
CA ARG A 177 -23.97 -28.56 1.54
C ARG A 177 -25.31 -27.82 1.67
N ALA A 178 -25.57 -27.21 2.83
CA ALA A 178 -26.79 -26.46 3.07
C ALA A 178 -26.85 -25.15 2.27
N ASN A 179 -25.73 -24.45 2.13
CA ASN A 179 -25.63 -23.16 1.45
C ASN A 179 -25.85 -23.27 -0.06
N ARG A 180 -25.43 -24.39 -0.68
CA ARG A 180 -25.80 -24.73 -2.07
C ARG A 180 -27.31 -24.76 -2.30
N ARG A 181 -28.12 -24.89 -1.24
CA ARG A 181 -29.59 -24.88 -1.27
C ARG A 181 -30.20 -23.61 -0.67
N GLY A 182 -29.41 -22.55 -0.51
CA GLY A 182 -29.86 -21.23 -0.05
C GLY A 182 -29.84 -21.03 1.46
N VAL A 183 -29.43 -22.03 2.25
CA VAL A 183 -29.32 -21.87 3.71
C VAL A 183 -28.15 -20.94 4.04
N SER A 184 -28.40 -19.99 4.93
CA SER A 184 -27.45 -18.97 5.35
C SER A 184 -27.04 -19.14 6.80
N ALA A 185 -26.01 -18.40 7.18
CA ALA A 185 -25.56 -18.28 8.56
C ALA A 185 -25.60 -16.81 9.00
N ARG A 186 -25.72 -16.56 10.31
CA ARG A 186 -25.75 -15.21 10.90
C ARG A 186 -24.86 -15.08 12.11
N VAL A 187 -24.28 -13.90 12.27
CA VAL A 187 -23.51 -13.49 13.43
C VAL A 187 -24.29 -12.47 14.23
N VAL A 188 -24.50 -12.76 15.52
CA VAL A 188 -25.32 -11.93 16.41
C VAL A 188 -24.43 -11.00 17.21
N ASN A 189 -24.19 -9.81 16.65
CA ASN A 189 -23.31 -8.80 17.23
C ASN A 189 -23.74 -8.30 18.63
N THR A 190 -25.02 -8.44 18.98
CA THR A 190 -25.56 -8.08 20.30
C THR A 190 -25.21 -9.10 21.39
N VAL A 191 -24.74 -10.30 21.00
CA VAL A 191 -24.26 -11.32 21.92
C VAL A 191 -22.73 -11.35 21.83
N GLN A 192 -22.07 -10.75 22.82
CA GLN A 192 -20.61 -10.73 22.92
C GLN A 192 -20.13 -11.66 24.04
N ILE A 193 -19.17 -12.53 23.72
CA ILE A 193 -18.52 -13.44 24.65
C ILE A 193 -17.05 -13.05 24.75
N THR A 194 -16.58 -12.82 25.96
CA THR A 194 -15.16 -12.53 26.22
C THR A 194 -14.48 -13.77 26.82
N VAL A 195 -13.34 -14.16 26.26
CA VAL A 195 -12.60 -15.36 26.69
C VAL A 195 -11.15 -14.99 27.00
N SER A 196 -10.55 -15.68 27.98
CA SER A 196 -9.15 -15.52 28.41
C SER A 196 -8.40 -16.85 28.36
N GLY A 197 -7.34 -16.96 27.56
CA GLY A 197 -6.44 -18.12 27.49
C GLY A 197 -5.56 -18.10 26.23
N GLU A 198 -4.37 -18.73 26.28
CA GLU A 198 -3.42 -18.83 25.13
C GLU A 198 -3.65 -20.13 24.34
N TRP A 199 -3.98 -20.05 23.04
CA TRP A 199 -3.98 -21.22 22.15
C TRP A 199 -3.49 -20.86 20.73
N THR A 200 -2.69 -21.74 20.13
CA THR A 200 -2.27 -21.64 18.71
C THR A 200 -2.85 -22.80 17.92
N CYS A 201 -3.77 -22.51 16.99
CA CYS A 201 -4.15 -23.46 15.94
C CYS A 201 -3.67 -22.92 14.59
N HIS A 202 -2.61 -23.51 14.05
CA HIS A 202 -2.18 -23.33 12.67
C HIS A 202 -2.44 -24.63 11.92
N HIS A 203 -3.58 -24.72 11.23
CA HIS A 203 -3.81 -25.81 10.27
C HIS A 203 -4.06 -25.20 8.88
N GLU A 204 -3.40 -25.79 7.89
CA GLU A 204 -3.56 -25.41 6.49
C GLU A 204 -4.98 -25.79 6.03
N LEU A 205 -5.73 -24.78 5.56
CA LEU A 205 -7.11 -24.88 5.12
C LEU A 205 -7.20 -25.58 3.75
N LYS A 206 -7.23 -26.92 3.74
CA LYS A 206 -7.54 -27.70 2.53
C LYS A 206 -8.77 -28.57 2.76
N LEU A 207 -9.94 -28.02 2.45
CA LEU A 207 -11.16 -28.81 2.29
C LEU A 207 -11.11 -29.51 0.91
N PRO A 208 -11.15 -30.85 0.83
CA PRO A 208 -11.22 -31.56 -0.44
C PRO A 208 -12.53 -31.20 -1.16
N HIS A 209 -12.45 -30.87 -2.46
CA HIS A 209 -13.59 -30.72 -3.38
C HIS A 209 -14.57 -29.54 -3.17
N THR A 210 -14.11 -28.36 -2.71
CA THR A 210 -15.02 -27.20 -2.48
C THR A 210 -14.61 -25.94 -3.25
N ASN A 211 -14.94 -25.87 -4.54
CA ASN A 211 -14.81 -24.68 -5.38
C ASN A 211 -15.48 -23.45 -4.74
N ASP A 212 -16.64 -23.64 -4.12
CA ASP A 212 -17.43 -22.58 -3.46
C ASP A 212 -16.71 -21.94 -2.26
N TYR A 213 -15.95 -22.75 -1.51
CA TYR A 213 -15.16 -22.28 -0.36
C TYR A 213 -14.05 -21.32 -0.79
N ASN A 214 -13.27 -21.74 -1.79
CA ASN A 214 -12.17 -20.93 -2.32
C ASN A 214 -12.70 -19.67 -3.03
N LYS A 215 -13.83 -19.76 -3.74
CA LYS A 215 -14.53 -18.60 -4.32
C LYS A 215 -14.95 -17.61 -3.23
N ALA A 216 -15.49 -18.09 -2.12
CA ALA A 216 -15.91 -17.22 -1.02
C ALA A 216 -14.71 -16.56 -0.31
N LEU A 217 -13.61 -17.29 -0.08
CA LEU A 217 -12.37 -16.71 0.47
C LEU A 217 -11.76 -15.65 -0.47
N ALA A 218 -11.71 -15.91 -1.77
CA ALA A 218 -11.21 -14.94 -2.75
C ALA A 218 -12.08 -13.66 -2.79
N ALA A 219 -13.40 -13.81 -2.73
CA ALA A 219 -14.33 -12.68 -2.69
C ALA A 219 -14.19 -11.85 -1.39
N GLN A 220 -13.75 -12.45 -0.28
CA GLN A 220 -13.50 -11.73 0.96
C GLN A 220 -12.28 -10.83 0.90
N ALA A 221 -11.17 -11.31 0.34
CA ALA A 221 -9.88 -10.62 0.37
C ALA A 221 -9.94 -9.21 -0.28
N VAL A 222 -10.94 -8.99 -1.14
CA VAL A 222 -11.17 -7.72 -1.85
C VAL A 222 -12.20 -6.80 -1.17
N LEU A 223 -12.88 -7.24 -0.11
CA LEU A 223 -13.88 -6.42 0.57
C LEU A 223 -13.23 -5.21 1.26
N PRO A 224 -13.78 -3.99 1.05
CA PRO A 224 -13.18 -2.79 1.59
C PRO A 224 -13.19 -2.77 3.13
N GLU A 225 -14.18 -3.39 3.77
CA GLU A 225 -14.29 -3.39 5.24
C GLU A 225 -13.28 -4.31 5.91
N LEU A 226 -12.97 -5.47 5.31
CA LEU A 226 -11.95 -6.37 5.83
C LEU A 226 -10.55 -5.77 5.64
N GLN A 227 -10.30 -5.16 4.50
CA GLN A 227 -9.05 -4.41 4.27
C GLN A 227 -8.95 -3.25 5.27
N PHE A 228 -10.04 -2.50 5.48
CA PHE A 228 -10.06 -1.39 6.41
C PHE A 228 -9.78 -1.84 7.86
N GLU A 229 -10.43 -2.90 8.33
CA GLU A 229 -10.23 -3.47 9.65
C GLU A 229 -8.78 -3.92 9.84
N ARG A 230 -8.22 -4.67 8.88
CA ARG A 230 -6.81 -5.09 8.89
C ARG A 230 -5.87 -3.89 9.05
N LEU A 231 -6.06 -2.87 8.22
CA LEU A 231 -5.22 -1.67 8.20
C LEU A 231 -5.36 -0.85 9.50
N LEU A 232 -6.57 -0.73 10.03
CA LEU A 232 -6.85 0.01 11.25
C LEU A 232 -6.30 -0.71 12.48
N SER A 233 -6.53 -2.03 12.58
CA SER A 233 -5.99 -2.89 13.63
C SER A 233 -4.47 -2.83 13.65
N TYR A 234 -3.83 -2.91 12.47
CA TYR A 234 -2.38 -2.73 12.38
C TYR A 234 -1.96 -1.34 12.87
N ARG A 235 -2.60 -0.25 12.43
CA ARG A 235 -2.23 1.12 12.83
C ARG A 235 -2.39 1.38 14.32
N LEU A 236 -3.43 0.83 14.96
CA LEU A 236 -3.74 1.06 16.37
C LEU A 236 -3.05 0.09 17.32
N ALA A 237 -2.38 -0.94 16.80
CA ALA A 237 -1.61 -1.87 17.62
C ALA A 237 -0.54 -1.13 18.43
N ASN A 238 -0.30 -1.60 19.66
CA ASN A 238 0.76 -1.06 20.49
C ASN A 238 2.13 -1.50 19.92
N LYS A 239 2.89 -0.55 19.38
CA LYS A 239 4.19 -0.80 18.73
C LYS A 239 5.27 0.04 19.39
N THR A 240 6.46 -0.55 19.53
CA THR A 240 7.67 0.17 19.93
C THR A 240 8.22 1.03 18.79
N THR A 241 8.01 0.59 17.55
CA THR A 241 8.47 1.28 16.33
C THR A 241 7.34 1.37 15.33
N ARG A 242 7.14 2.55 14.73
CA ARG A 242 6.17 2.72 13.62
C ARG A 242 6.85 2.44 12.29
N HIS A 243 6.15 1.78 11.37
CA HIS A 243 6.68 1.40 10.07
C HIS A 243 6.09 2.29 8.97
N LEU A 244 6.95 2.95 8.20
CA LEU A 244 6.55 3.85 7.12
C LEU A 244 6.95 3.27 5.77
N LEU A 245 6.03 3.26 4.80
CA LEU A 245 6.33 2.85 3.43
C LEU A 245 6.53 4.06 2.54
N PHE A 246 7.71 4.23 1.97
CA PHE A 246 8.01 5.22 0.94
C PHE A 246 7.95 4.55 -0.44
N ASP A 247 6.90 4.83 -1.20
CA ASP A 247 6.75 4.33 -2.57
C ASP A 247 7.55 5.18 -3.54
N ILE A 248 8.61 4.56 -4.07
CA ILE A 248 9.54 5.12 -5.06
C ILE A 248 9.60 4.24 -6.31
N ARG A 249 8.56 3.43 -6.60
CA ARG A 249 8.55 2.54 -7.77
C ARG A 249 8.69 3.26 -9.11
N ASN A 250 8.36 4.55 -9.16
CA ASN A 250 8.53 5.38 -10.36
C ASN A 250 9.93 6.02 -10.45
N LEU A 251 10.86 5.66 -9.56
CA LEU A 251 12.28 6.01 -9.68
C LEU A 251 12.83 5.27 -10.89
N ALA A 252 13.11 5.99 -11.98
CA ALA A 252 13.67 5.38 -13.18
C ALA A 252 15.14 4.97 -12.97
N PRO A 253 15.64 3.92 -13.66
CA PRO A 253 17.06 3.56 -13.70
C PRO A 253 17.83 4.53 -14.61
N GLY A 254 17.97 5.79 -14.17
CA GLY A 254 18.64 6.84 -14.90
C GLY A 254 18.76 8.13 -14.09
N PHE A 255 19.66 9.01 -14.52
CA PHE A 255 19.94 10.28 -13.84
C PHE A 255 19.06 11.40 -14.40
N ASN A 256 18.01 11.74 -13.67
CA ASN A 256 17.10 12.85 -13.99
C ASN A 256 16.68 13.60 -12.71
N GLY A 257 15.95 14.72 -12.87
CA GLY A 257 15.56 15.56 -11.73
C GLY A 257 14.69 14.84 -10.68
N THR A 258 13.82 13.91 -11.10
CA THR A 258 13.03 13.09 -10.17
C THR A 258 13.92 12.12 -9.40
N ALA A 259 14.88 11.49 -10.07
CA ALA A 259 15.84 10.61 -9.41
C ALA A 259 16.69 11.39 -8.40
N HIS A 260 17.20 12.57 -8.79
CA HIS A 260 17.94 13.46 -7.88
C HIS A 260 17.07 13.81 -6.64
N HIS A 261 15.83 14.24 -6.85
CA HIS A 261 14.91 14.55 -5.74
C HIS A 261 14.71 13.37 -4.77
N VAL A 262 14.41 12.18 -5.29
CA VAL A 262 14.14 10.99 -4.46
C VAL A 262 15.40 10.57 -3.70
N LEU A 263 16.52 10.41 -4.40
CA LEU A 263 17.77 9.91 -3.81
C LEU A 263 18.30 10.84 -2.72
N SER A 264 18.20 12.15 -2.91
CA SER A 264 18.63 13.14 -1.91
C SER A 264 17.76 13.15 -0.64
N LEU A 265 16.55 12.59 -0.69
CA LEU A 265 15.66 12.50 0.47
C LEU A 265 15.87 11.24 1.31
N LEU A 266 16.34 10.13 0.72
CA LEU A 266 16.40 8.82 1.41
C LEU A 266 17.22 8.89 2.70
N GLY A 267 18.43 9.44 2.63
CA GLY A 267 19.34 9.53 3.77
C GLY A 267 18.80 10.40 4.92
N PRO A 268 18.40 11.66 4.66
CA PRO A 268 17.72 12.50 5.64
C PRO A 268 16.45 11.87 6.24
N ILE A 269 15.61 11.24 5.41
CA ILE A 269 14.40 10.53 5.89
C ILE A 269 14.78 9.41 6.84
N SER A 270 15.73 8.54 6.48
CA SER A 270 16.18 7.44 7.33
C SER A 270 16.67 7.91 8.69
N ARG A 271 17.49 8.97 8.71
CA ARG A 271 18.04 9.52 9.96
C ARG A 271 16.95 10.15 10.84
N LEU A 272 16.10 10.99 10.25
CA LEU A 272 15.07 11.73 10.97
C LEU A 272 13.90 10.84 11.41
N ALA A 273 13.57 9.79 10.65
CA ALA A 273 12.58 8.79 11.03
C ALA A 273 13.05 7.99 12.25
N ALA A 274 14.32 7.56 12.27
CA ALA A 274 14.89 6.83 13.40
C ALA A 274 14.83 7.66 14.70
N GLN A 275 15.10 8.97 14.63
CA GLN A 275 14.97 9.90 15.78
C GLN A 275 13.53 10.02 16.31
N ARG A 276 12.53 9.70 15.50
CA ARG A 276 11.10 9.73 15.85
C ARG A 276 10.56 8.36 16.29
N GLY A 277 11.40 7.33 16.42
CA GLY A 277 10.94 5.96 16.68
C GLY A 277 10.18 5.36 15.49
N MET A 278 10.54 5.77 14.28
CA MET A 278 9.95 5.28 13.03
C MET A 278 11.00 4.57 12.19
N ARG A 279 10.59 3.55 11.45
CA ARG A 279 11.42 2.81 10.50
C ARG A 279 10.87 2.99 9.08
N PRO A 280 11.63 3.63 8.18
CA PRO A 280 11.24 3.73 6.78
C PRO A 280 11.57 2.45 6.02
N TYR A 281 10.73 2.15 5.03
CA TYR A 281 10.96 1.13 4.01
C TYR A 281 10.76 1.78 2.64
N PHE A 282 11.60 1.42 1.68
CA PHE A 282 11.58 1.99 0.33
C PHE A 282 11.08 0.94 -0.65
N TRP A 283 9.88 1.14 -1.19
CA TRP A 283 9.30 0.27 -2.20
C TRP A 283 9.78 0.69 -3.58
N VAL A 284 10.61 -0.14 -4.21
CA VAL A 284 11.35 0.18 -5.42
C VAL A 284 11.43 -1.02 -6.36
N LEU A 285 11.38 -0.76 -7.67
CA LEU A 285 11.55 -1.80 -8.67
C LEU A 285 12.99 -2.33 -8.66
N PRO A 286 13.21 -3.66 -8.82
CA PRO A 286 14.54 -4.26 -8.75
C PRO A 286 15.58 -3.59 -9.66
N GLU A 287 15.21 -3.29 -10.90
CA GLU A 287 16.12 -2.71 -11.90
C GLU A 287 16.60 -1.31 -11.47
N SER A 288 15.74 -0.59 -10.75
CA SER A 288 16.05 0.77 -10.27
C SER A 288 16.87 0.73 -8.99
N ALA A 289 16.61 -0.24 -8.12
CA ALA A 289 17.42 -0.45 -6.92
C ALA A 289 18.86 -0.86 -7.26
N GLU A 290 19.02 -1.76 -8.24
CA GLU A 290 20.32 -2.19 -8.75
C GLU A 290 21.07 -1.02 -9.40
N PHE A 291 20.43 -0.30 -10.32
CA PHE A 291 21.05 0.82 -11.03
C PHE A 291 21.60 1.90 -10.08
N HIS A 292 20.86 2.22 -9.00
CA HIS A 292 21.23 3.26 -8.04
C HIS A 292 21.99 2.72 -6.82
N GLY A 293 22.37 1.44 -6.79
CA GLY A 293 23.13 0.83 -5.68
C GLY A 293 22.40 0.85 -4.33
N LEU A 294 21.06 0.85 -4.32
CA LEU A 294 20.28 1.08 -3.10
C LEU A 294 20.41 -0.04 -2.07
N HIS A 295 20.74 -1.26 -2.50
CA HIS A 295 20.98 -2.40 -1.60
C HIS A 295 22.18 -2.22 -0.70
N GLU A 296 23.22 -1.54 -1.18
CA GLU A 296 24.43 -1.27 -0.39
C GLU A 296 24.17 -0.16 0.63
N LEU A 297 23.36 0.83 0.25
CA LEU A 297 23.06 1.99 1.07
C LEU A 297 21.97 1.72 2.13
N TYR A 298 20.99 0.86 1.81
CA TYR A 298 19.80 0.61 2.63
C TYR A 298 19.44 -0.90 2.68
N PRO A 299 20.35 -1.77 3.16
CA PRO A 299 20.22 -3.22 3.01
C PRO A 299 18.99 -3.84 3.70
N THR A 300 18.37 -3.15 4.67
CA THR A 300 17.25 -3.70 5.46
C THR A 300 15.92 -2.98 5.24
N GLU A 301 15.92 -1.95 4.40
CA GLU A 301 14.80 -1.05 4.17
C GLU A 301 14.20 -1.21 2.77
N ILE A 302 14.93 -1.82 1.83
CA ILE A 302 14.49 -2.01 0.45
C ILE A 302 13.44 -3.13 0.36
N ILE A 303 12.33 -2.82 -0.32
CA ILE A 303 11.24 -3.74 -0.62
C ILE A 303 11.01 -3.73 -2.13
N HIS A 304 10.93 -4.92 -2.75
CA HIS A 304 10.55 -5.06 -4.16
C HIS A 304 9.09 -5.43 -4.34
N GLN A 305 8.60 -6.31 -3.48
CA GLN A 305 7.25 -6.83 -3.50
C GLN A 305 6.67 -6.79 -2.09
N LEU A 306 5.41 -6.40 -1.99
CA LEU A 306 4.67 -6.43 -0.74
C LEU A 306 4.00 -7.79 -0.58
N GLU A 307 4.05 -8.33 0.63
CA GLU A 307 3.26 -9.52 0.98
C GLU A 307 1.76 -9.18 1.00
N PRO A 308 0.85 -10.13 0.70
CA PRO A 308 -0.59 -9.88 0.57
C PRO A 308 -1.24 -9.15 1.76
N ASP A 309 -0.72 -9.36 2.97
CA ASP A 309 -1.22 -8.77 4.22
C ASP A 309 -0.26 -7.76 4.85
N GLN A 310 0.77 -7.33 4.12
CA GLN A 310 1.73 -6.37 4.64
C GLN A 310 1.08 -5.00 4.86
N CYS A 311 1.25 -4.46 6.07
CA CYS A 311 0.64 -3.20 6.49
C CYS A 311 1.70 -2.22 7.01
N PHE A 312 1.42 -0.92 6.88
CA PHE A 312 2.27 0.18 7.34
C PHE A 312 1.45 1.27 8.03
N ASP A 313 2.06 1.97 8.99
CA ASP A 313 1.43 3.04 9.75
C ASP A 313 1.05 4.24 8.86
N ALA A 314 1.90 4.54 7.88
CA ALA A 314 1.60 5.46 6.78
C ALA A 314 2.34 5.01 5.51
N SER A 315 1.80 5.36 4.35
CA SER A 315 2.49 5.20 3.07
C SER A 315 2.57 6.53 2.31
N ILE A 316 3.77 6.85 1.83
CA ILE A 316 4.16 8.14 1.25
C ILE A 316 4.75 7.90 -0.13
N ARG A 317 4.20 8.53 -1.16
CA ARG A 317 4.81 8.53 -2.50
C ARG A 317 5.76 9.72 -2.64
N LEU A 318 7.07 9.47 -2.82
CA LEU A 318 8.06 10.55 -3.08
C LEU A 318 8.18 10.91 -4.57
N THR A 319 7.47 10.18 -5.42
CA THR A 319 7.40 10.41 -6.86
C THR A 319 6.02 10.92 -7.26
N GLN A 320 5.92 11.51 -8.45
CA GLN A 320 4.63 11.92 -9.02
C GLN A 320 3.76 10.67 -9.30
N PRO A 321 2.48 10.66 -8.89
CA PRO A 321 1.56 9.56 -9.18
C PRO A 321 1.03 9.66 -10.62
N TRP A 322 1.14 8.56 -11.37
CA TRP A 322 0.79 8.50 -12.81
C TRP A 322 -0.41 7.60 -13.14
N SER A 323 -0.82 6.72 -12.22
CA SER A 323 -1.89 5.75 -12.48
C SER A 323 -2.80 5.51 -11.26
N LEU A 324 -4.03 5.05 -11.53
CA LEU A 324 -4.94 4.60 -10.46
C LEU A 324 -4.43 3.34 -9.77
N THR A 325 -3.67 2.50 -10.47
CA THR A 325 -3.03 1.30 -9.93
C THR A 325 -2.08 1.66 -8.79
N GLU A 326 -1.26 2.69 -8.96
CA GLU A 326 -0.35 3.16 -7.91
C GLU A 326 -1.11 3.61 -6.65
N ILE A 327 -2.22 4.34 -6.83
CA ILE A 327 -3.06 4.80 -5.71
C ILE A 327 -3.75 3.60 -5.03
N ARG A 328 -4.25 2.64 -5.80
CA ARG A 328 -4.89 1.41 -5.30
C ARG A 328 -3.91 0.61 -4.44
N ASP A 329 -2.72 0.35 -4.98
CA ASP A 329 -1.69 -0.44 -4.31
C ASP A 329 -1.25 0.23 -2.99
N GLN A 330 -1.15 1.55 -2.97
CA GLN A 330 -0.83 2.30 -1.75
C GLN A 330 -1.99 2.24 -0.73
N SER A 331 -3.23 2.17 -1.21
CA SER A 331 -4.44 2.11 -0.38
C SER A 331 -4.62 0.77 0.31
N SER A 332 -4.14 -0.33 -0.27
CA SER A 332 -4.30 -1.66 0.31
C SER A 332 -3.36 -1.92 1.50
N VAL A 333 -2.33 -1.09 1.71
CA VAL A 333 -1.27 -1.32 2.71
C VAL A 333 -1.20 -0.30 3.83
N SER A 334 -1.95 0.81 3.75
CA SER A 334 -2.00 1.77 4.84
C SER A 334 -3.30 2.57 4.89
N THR A 335 -3.73 2.93 6.12
CA THR A 335 -4.85 3.86 6.30
C THR A 335 -4.48 5.30 5.93
N ILE A 336 -3.20 5.68 6.00
CA ILE A 336 -2.73 7.03 5.66
C ILE A 336 -1.95 6.96 4.35
N ASN A 337 -2.45 7.65 3.32
CA ASN A 337 -1.76 7.79 2.04
C ASN A 337 -1.43 9.25 1.74
N ILE A 338 -0.14 9.52 1.53
CA ILE A 338 0.41 10.82 1.19
C ILE A 338 1.02 10.77 -0.20
N PHE A 339 0.79 11.80 -1.02
CA PHE A 339 1.29 11.87 -2.40
C PHE A 339 2.09 13.14 -2.66
N SER A 340 3.24 13.00 -3.32
CA SER A 340 4.03 14.13 -3.78
C SER A 340 3.58 14.61 -5.16
N ILE A 341 3.43 15.92 -5.31
CA ILE A 341 3.18 16.58 -6.59
C ILE A 341 4.37 17.47 -6.88
N LEU A 342 5.10 17.10 -7.94
CA LEU A 342 6.32 17.79 -8.35
C LEU A 342 6.00 18.92 -9.32
N ASP A 343 5.03 18.75 -10.21
CA ASP A 343 4.51 19.82 -11.05
C ASP A 343 3.08 19.50 -11.53
N THR A 344 2.47 20.43 -12.27
CA THR A 344 1.20 20.16 -12.98
C THR A 344 1.33 20.26 -14.50
N ILE A 345 2.54 20.13 -15.04
CA ILE A 345 2.86 20.26 -16.47
C ILE A 345 2.09 19.22 -17.29
N ALA A 346 2.11 17.96 -16.85
CA ALA A 346 1.42 16.86 -17.54
C ALA A 346 -0.09 17.07 -17.61
N TRP A 347 -0.68 17.91 -16.75
CA TRP A 347 -2.07 18.30 -16.87
C TRP A 347 -2.22 19.60 -17.66
N ASP A 348 -1.42 20.63 -17.42
CA ASP A 348 -1.57 21.93 -18.09
C ASP A 348 -1.24 21.92 -19.59
N CYS A 349 -0.26 21.12 -20.00
CA CYS A 349 0.24 21.10 -21.37
C CYS A 349 -0.49 20.03 -22.20
N HIS A 350 -1.51 20.42 -22.98
CA HIS A 350 -2.38 19.49 -23.72
C HIS A 350 -1.62 18.50 -24.62
N TYR A 351 -0.54 18.93 -25.28
CA TYR A 351 0.23 18.08 -26.21
C TYR A 351 0.99 16.92 -25.55
N ILE A 352 1.22 16.98 -24.23
CA ILE A 352 1.82 15.90 -23.41
C ILE A 352 0.86 15.38 -22.35
N ARG A 353 -0.41 15.80 -22.40
CA ARG A 353 -1.40 15.38 -21.41
C ARG A 353 -1.75 13.91 -21.62
N MET A 354 -1.49 13.11 -20.60
CA MET A 354 -1.92 11.71 -20.58
C MET A 354 -3.46 11.67 -20.43
N PRO A 355 -4.20 10.91 -21.24
CA PRO A 355 -5.67 10.95 -21.25
C PRO A 355 -6.32 10.71 -19.88
N HIS A 356 -5.74 9.84 -19.06
CA HIS A 356 -6.29 9.44 -17.76
C HIS A 356 -5.80 10.29 -16.57
N ILE A 357 -4.83 11.20 -16.76
CA ILE A 357 -4.18 11.89 -15.64
C ILE A 357 -5.13 12.74 -14.81
N GLU A 358 -6.15 13.31 -15.46
CA GLU A 358 -7.19 14.06 -14.78
C GLU A 358 -7.99 13.16 -13.81
N GLY A 359 -8.35 11.95 -14.22
CA GLY A 359 -9.02 10.98 -13.37
C GLY A 359 -8.15 10.59 -12.18
N VAL A 360 -6.86 10.31 -12.42
CA VAL A 360 -5.89 9.96 -11.36
C VAL A 360 -5.79 11.08 -10.32
N TRP A 361 -5.58 12.32 -10.75
CA TRP A 361 -5.38 13.44 -9.83
C TRP A 361 -6.67 13.90 -9.15
N ARG A 362 -7.84 13.76 -9.78
CA ARG A 362 -9.15 13.96 -9.12
C ARG A 362 -9.37 12.93 -8.02
N THR A 363 -9.20 11.64 -8.31
CA THR A 363 -9.31 10.56 -7.32
C THR A 363 -8.37 10.81 -6.15
N MET A 364 -7.12 11.17 -6.43
CA MET A 364 -6.15 11.50 -5.38
C MET A 364 -6.59 12.72 -4.56
N ALA A 365 -7.02 13.82 -5.18
CA ALA A 365 -7.51 15.01 -4.49
C ALA A 365 -8.70 14.72 -3.56
N GLU A 366 -9.59 13.80 -3.96
CA GLU A 366 -10.75 13.40 -3.17
C GLU A 366 -10.38 12.49 -2.00
N TYR A 367 -9.46 11.54 -2.19
CA TYR A 367 -9.26 10.44 -1.26
C TYR A 367 -7.91 10.42 -0.52
N ALA A 368 -6.92 11.22 -0.91
CA ALA A 368 -5.62 11.27 -0.22
C ALA A 368 -5.74 11.88 1.18
N ASP A 369 -4.93 11.38 2.11
CA ASP A 369 -4.86 11.89 3.49
C ASP A 369 -3.95 13.11 3.59
N GLY A 370 -2.93 13.19 2.72
CA GLY A 370 -2.12 14.39 2.59
C GLY A 370 -1.36 14.54 1.27
N PHE A 371 -0.81 15.74 1.07
CA PHE A 371 -0.01 16.11 -0.09
C PHE A 371 1.34 16.71 0.28
N ILE A 372 2.34 16.42 -0.54
CA ILE A 372 3.65 17.08 -0.48
C ILE A 372 3.84 17.83 -1.80
N PHE A 373 4.19 19.11 -1.73
CA PHE A 373 4.47 19.93 -2.90
C PHE A 373 5.91 20.40 -2.86
N ASN A 374 6.64 20.30 -3.98
CA ASN A 374 8.04 20.75 -4.04
C ASN A 374 8.22 22.27 -4.14
N SER A 375 7.13 23.04 -4.24
CA SER A 375 7.11 24.51 -4.16
C SER A 375 5.72 25.04 -3.81
N LYS A 376 5.62 26.30 -3.33
CA LYS A 376 4.32 26.95 -3.13
C LYS A 376 3.63 27.17 -4.48
N PHE A 377 4.40 27.52 -5.51
CA PHE A 377 3.91 27.59 -6.88
C PHE A 377 3.20 26.29 -7.29
N THR A 378 3.84 25.13 -7.15
CA THR A 378 3.22 23.84 -7.50
C THR A 378 1.97 23.56 -6.66
N ARG A 379 2.00 23.82 -5.35
CA ARG A 379 0.83 23.69 -4.47
C ARG A 379 -0.35 24.53 -4.99
N ASP A 380 -0.13 25.80 -5.24
CA ASP A 380 -1.18 26.74 -5.64
C ASP A 380 -1.75 26.38 -7.02
N ARG A 381 -0.89 25.93 -7.95
CA ARG A 381 -1.33 25.41 -9.25
C ARG A 381 -2.17 24.14 -9.07
N PHE A 382 -1.72 23.16 -8.28
CA PHE A 382 -2.45 21.91 -8.10
C PHE A 382 -3.80 22.13 -7.41
N ILE A 383 -3.83 22.86 -6.28
CA ILE A 383 -5.07 23.12 -5.53
C ILE A 383 -6.09 23.90 -6.36
N SER A 384 -5.65 24.87 -7.18
CA SER A 384 -6.57 25.59 -8.06
C SER A 384 -7.24 24.71 -9.12
N ARG A 385 -6.60 23.61 -9.54
CA ARG A 385 -7.13 22.63 -10.51
C ARG A 385 -7.96 21.54 -9.86
N PHE A 386 -7.57 21.14 -8.66
CA PHE A 386 -8.19 20.08 -7.87
C PHE A 386 -8.55 20.60 -6.47
N PRO A 387 -9.62 21.41 -6.32
CA PRO A 387 -9.93 22.09 -5.07
C PRO A 387 -10.16 21.15 -3.88
N TYR A 388 -10.60 19.91 -4.10
CA TYR A 388 -10.76 18.91 -3.04
C TYR A 388 -9.44 18.60 -2.29
N ALA A 389 -8.30 18.79 -2.94
CA ALA A 389 -6.99 18.62 -2.30
C ALA A 389 -6.74 19.63 -1.17
N ALA A 390 -7.41 20.79 -1.18
CA ALA A 390 -7.35 21.75 -0.08
C ALA A 390 -7.99 21.24 1.22
N ASN A 391 -8.85 20.21 1.13
CA ASN A 391 -9.46 19.59 2.30
C ASN A 391 -8.55 18.54 2.96
N SER A 392 -7.39 18.26 2.37
CA SER A 392 -6.37 17.36 2.90
C SER A 392 -5.23 18.16 3.51
N GLU A 393 -4.50 17.55 4.44
CA GLU A 393 -3.30 18.17 4.96
C GLU A 393 -2.23 18.25 3.88
N HIS A 394 -1.40 19.29 3.92
CA HIS A 394 -0.34 19.41 2.95
C HIS A 394 0.89 20.14 3.48
N ALA A 395 2.05 19.73 3.00
CA ALA A 395 3.33 20.37 3.25
C ALA A 395 3.94 20.88 1.94
N VAL A 396 4.68 21.98 2.02
CA VAL A 396 5.59 22.40 0.94
C VAL A 396 6.98 21.97 1.35
N ALA A 397 7.47 20.88 0.76
CA ALA A 397 8.79 20.32 1.03
C ALA A 397 9.68 20.56 -0.19
N TYR A 398 10.44 21.66 -0.17
CA TYR A 398 11.28 22.05 -1.29
C TYR A 398 12.40 21.05 -1.54
N CYS A 399 12.93 21.01 -2.77
CA CYS A 399 14.29 20.52 -2.96
C CYS A 399 15.29 21.48 -2.30
N SER A 400 16.53 21.04 -2.07
CA SER A 400 17.53 21.89 -1.45
C SER A 400 17.75 23.18 -2.23
N MET A 401 17.76 24.30 -1.53
CA MET A 401 18.13 25.62 -2.02
C MET A 401 19.56 25.99 -1.62
N ASP A 402 20.31 25.05 -1.04
CA ASP A 402 21.72 25.22 -0.66
C ASP A 402 22.62 24.70 -1.79
N PRO A 403 23.30 25.58 -2.55
CA PRO A 403 24.21 25.14 -3.61
C PRO A 403 25.38 24.28 -3.10
N SER A 404 25.64 24.25 -1.79
CA SER A 404 26.67 23.38 -1.22
C SER A 404 26.27 21.90 -1.17
N GLU A 405 24.97 21.57 -1.22
CA GLU A 405 24.48 20.18 -1.23
C GLU A 405 24.50 19.52 -2.61
N TYR A 406 24.74 20.31 -3.67
CA TYR A 406 24.82 19.83 -5.04
C TYR A 406 26.26 19.50 -5.40
N TRP A 407 26.46 18.32 -6.00
CA TRP A 407 27.79 17.81 -6.39
C TRP A 407 28.79 17.72 -5.23
N SER A 408 28.33 17.59 -3.98
CA SER A 408 29.18 17.63 -2.78
C SER A 408 30.32 16.63 -2.84
N ASP A 409 30.00 15.39 -3.19
CA ASP A 409 30.93 14.27 -3.13
C ASP A 409 32.01 14.44 -4.21
N LEU A 410 31.61 14.78 -5.43
CA LEU A 410 32.54 15.02 -6.54
C LEU A 410 33.43 16.24 -6.32
N ARG A 411 32.85 17.37 -5.86
CA ARG A 411 33.62 18.60 -5.57
C ARG A 411 34.63 18.42 -4.44
N SER A 412 34.45 17.43 -3.57
CA SER A 412 35.40 17.10 -2.51
C SER A 412 36.65 16.37 -3.03
N THR A 413 36.62 15.83 -4.26
CA THR A 413 37.74 15.06 -4.83
C THR A 413 38.82 15.96 -5.44
N ALA A 414 40.10 15.61 -5.20
CA ALA A 414 41.23 16.35 -5.76
C ALA A 414 41.27 16.27 -7.30
N LEU A 415 40.99 15.09 -7.86
CA LEU A 415 40.98 14.82 -9.30
C LEU A 415 39.96 15.68 -10.05
N PHE A 416 38.73 15.79 -9.54
CA PHE A 416 37.72 16.65 -10.15
C PHE A 416 38.15 18.12 -10.12
N ASN A 417 38.71 18.58 -9.00
CA ASN A 417 39.21 19.95 -8.89
C ASN A 417 40.44 20.22 -9.79
N GLU A 418 41.24 19.22 -10.12
CA GLU A 418 42.34 19.30 -11.08
C GLU A 418 41.83 19.33 -12.53
N ASN A 419 40.85 18.49 -12.88
CA ASN A 419 40.21 18.48 -14.19
C ASN A 419 39.49 19.81 -14.47
N VAL A 420 38.81 20.37 -13.47
CA VAL A 420 38.16 21.69 -13.57
C VAL A 420 39.16 22.82 -13.86
N LYS A 421 40.43 22.67 -13.43
CA LYS A 421 41.50 23.65 -13.69
C LYS A 421 42.12 23.53 -15.08
N GLN A 422 41.94 22.41 -15.79
CA GLN A 422 42.41 22.27 -17.16
C GLN A 422 41.51 23.07 -18.10
N GLY A 423 42.09 24.11 -18.70
CA GLY A 423 41.36 25.14 -19.46
C GLY A 423 40.58 24.56 -20.63
N HIS A 424 39.26 24.52 -20.49
CA HIS A 424 38.32 24.27 -21.57
C HIS A 424 37.92 25.59 -22.24
N GLN A 425 37.54 25.54 -23.52
CA GLN A 425 36.95 26.70 -24.16
C GLN A 425 35.66 27.10 -23.42
N PRO A 426 35.48 28.39 -23.10
CA PRO A 426 34.29 28.88 -22.41
C PRO A 426 33.05 28.66 -23.28
N TYR A 427 31.97 28.20 -22.67
CA TYR A 427 30.68 28.02 -23.35
C TYR A 427 29.53 28.43 -22.44
N VAL A 428 28.42 28.82 -23.07
CA VAL A 428 27.15 29.03 -22.38
C VAL A 428 26.39 27.72 -22.37
N LEU A 429 26.01 27.24 -21.19
CA LEU A 429 25.20 26.04 -21.03
C LEU A 429 23.72 26.41 -21.12
N ILE A 430 22.96 25.67 -21.93
CA ILE A 430 21.50 25.80 -22.02
C ILE A 430 20.90 24.46 -21.60
N VAL A 431 20.05 24.43 -20.58
CA VAL A 431 19.45 23.19 -20.07
C VAL A 431 17.97 23.14 -20.39
N GLY A 432 17.53 22.01 -20.95
CA GLY A 432 16.12 21.74 -21.24
C GLY A 432 15.93 20.35 -21.87
N ASN A 433 14.77 20.10 -22.47
CA ASN A 433 14.54 18.92 -23.29
C ASN A 433 13.60 19.28 -24.46
N ARG A 434 13.21 18.30 -25.28
CA ARG A 434 12.41 18.50 -26.50
C ARG A 434 11.01 19.10 -26.26
N TYR A 435 10.56 19.20 -25.01
CA TYR A 435 9.22 19.68 -24.71
C TYR A 435 9.12 21.20 -24.85
N TYR A 436 8.04 21.67 -25.50
CA TYR A 436 7.79 23.10 -25.76
C TYR A 436 7.91 23.98 -24.52
N HIS A 437 7.44 23.52 -23.36
CA HIS A 437 7.50 24.29 -22.11
C HIS A 437 8.93 24.51 -21.58
N LYS A 438 9.94 23.82 -22.11
CA LYS A 438 11.36 24.06 -21.79
C LYS A 438 11.97 25.20 -22.62
N GLY A 439 11.29 25.69 -23.67
CA GLY A 439 11.70 26.88 -24.42
C GLY A 439 12.96 26.76 -25.29
N LEU A 440 13.50 25.55 -25.49
CA LEU A 440 14.73 25.34 -26.27
C LEU A 440 14.55 25.73 -27.75
N ALA A 441 13.38 25.48 -28.32
CA ALA A 441 13.11 25.72 -29.74
C ALA A 441 13.20 27.22 -30.11
N GLU A 442 12.82 28.10 -29.19
CA GLU A 442 12.82 29.55 -29.37
C GLU A 442 14.17 30.17 -28.98
N VAL A 443 14.78 29.67 -27.90
CA VAL A 443 15.97 30.31 -27.29
C VAL A 443 17.27 29.92 -28.01
N VAL A 444 17.43 28.66 -28.42
CA VAL A 444 18.67 28.20 -29.06
C VAL A 444 18.96 28.95 -30.37
N PRO A 445 18.02 29.09 -31.32
CA PRO A 445 18.28 29.83 -32.56
C PRO A 445 18.58 31.30 -32.29
N ALA A 446 17.84 31.95 -31.37
CA ALA A 446 18.03 33.35 -31.05
C ALA A 446 19.44 33.63 -30.47
N LEU A 447 19.90 32.77 -29.55
CA LEU A 447 21.24 32.87 -28.97
C LEU A 447 22.34 32.61 -29.99
N SER A 448 22.20 31.54 -30.78
CA SER A 448 23.17 31.17 -31.81
C SER A 448 23.37 32.30 -32.83
N CYS A 449 22.28 32.90 -33.31
CA CYS A 449 22.32 34.00 -34.26
C CYS A 449 22.86 35.30 -33.67
N ALA A 450 22.50 35.64 -32.42
CA ALA A 450 22.93 36.89 -31.79
C ALA A 450 24.40 36.88 -31.36
N PHE A 451 24.97 35.70 -31.08
CA PHE A 451 26.33 35.53 -30.57
C PHE A 451 27.11 34.48 -31.39
N PRO A 452 27.44 34.76 -32.67
CA PRO A 452 28.02 33.77 -33.58
C PRO A 452 29.42 33.30 -33.20
N SER A 453 30.14 34.05 -32.35
CA SER A 453 31.47 33.73 -31.82
C SER A 453 31.46 33.00 -30.48
N ILE A 454 30.29 32.84 -29.85
CA ILE A 454 30.15 32.17 -28.56
C ILE A 454 29.76 30.71 -28.79
N HIS A 455 30.42 29.80 -28.10
CA HIS A 455 30.08 28.39 -28.08
C HIS A 455 28.93 28.13 -27.10
N PHE A 456 27.93 27.39 -27.54
CA PHE A 456 26.81 26.95 -26.72
C PHE A 456 26.83 25.43 -26.58
N LYS A 457 26.60 24.94 -25.37
CA LYS A 457 26.28 23.53 -25.13
C LYS A 457 24.83 23.43 -24.68
N VAL A 458 24.05 22.59 -25.36
CA VAL A 458 22.65 22.34 -25.04
C VAL A 458 22.53 20.96 -24.42
N LEU A 459 22.24 20.91 -23.12
CA LEU A 459 21.83 19.67 -22.47
C LEU A 459 20.34 19.47 -22.76
N GLY A 460 20.03 18.55 -23.67
CA GLY A 460 18.69 18.31 -24.19
C GLY A 460 18.64 18.22 -25.72
N GLU A 461 17.45 17.93 -26.23
CA GLU A 461 17.18 17.87 -27.67
C GLU A 461 16.59 19.19 -28.17
N CYS A 462 17.15 19.72 -29.26
CA CYS A 462 16.59 20.85 -30.02
C CYS A 462 16.70 20.59 -31.52
N SER A 463 15.80 21.16 -32.32
CA SER A 463 15.81 21.08 -33.78
C SER A 463 16.78 22.10 -34.41
N GLY A 464 17.19 21.88 -35.65
CA GLY A 464 18.11 22.77 -36.39
C GLY A 464 19.60 22.44 -36.21
N GLN A 465 20.44 22.79 -37.18
CA GLN A 465 21.89 22.70 -37.07
C GLN A 465 22.47 24.11 -37.02
N PHE A 466 23.33 24.36 -36.04
CA PHE A 466 23.96 25.66 -35.81
C PHE A 466 25.47 25.45 -35.66
N HIS A 467 26.28 26.32 -36.26
CA HIS A 467 27.74 26.15 -36.29
C HIS A 467 28.41 26.28 -34.92
N ASN A 468 27.76 26.96 -33.98
CA ASN A 468 28.27 27.25 -32.64
C ASN A 468 27.48 26.56 -31.51
N VAL A 469 26.66 25.55 -31.83
CA VAL A 469 25.86 24.80 -30.83
C VAL A 469 26.24 23.33 -30.84
N GLU A 470 26.74 22.84 -29.71
CA GLU A 470 26.93 21.42 -29.41
C GLU A 470 25.72 20.90 -28.63
N LYS A 471 25.12 19.78 -29.07
CA LYS A 471 23.96 19.17 -28.41
C LYS A 471 24.40 17.94 -27.63
N ILE A 472 23.89 17.82 -26.41
CA ILE A 472 24.22 16.76 -25.48
C ILE A 472 22.92 16.05 -25.10
N ALA A 473 22.87 14.75 -25.33
CA ALA A 473 21.72 13.93 -24.97
C ALA A 473 21.51 13.92 -23.44
N SER A 474 20.25 14.03 -23.04
CA SER A 474 19.81 13.95 -21.64
C SER A 474 19.56 12.48 -21.25
N GLY A 475 19.88 12.11 -20.01
CA GLY A 475 19.35 10.88 -19.37
C GLY A 475 20.23 9.62 -19.40
N ALA A 476 21.42 9.66 -20.01
CA ALA A 476 22.35 8.51 -20.05
C ALA A 476 23.81 8.88 -19.70
N ARG A 477 24.01 10.05 -19.06
CA ARG A 477 25.33 10.52 -18.64
C ARG A 477 25.56 10.20 -17.17
N SER A 478 26.82 9.94 -16.82
CA SER A 478 27.22 9.76 -15.43
C SER A 478 27.04 11.06 -14.64
N VAL A 479 27.02 10.94 -13.31
CA VAL A 479 26.96 12.10 -12.41
C VAL A 479 28.19 13.00 -12.60
N GLU A 480 29.34 12.39 -12.89
CA GLU A 480 30.61 13.06 -13.19
C GLU A 480 30.51 13.91 -14.46
N ASP A 481 30.01 13.33 -15.56
CA ASP A 481 29.83 14.03 -16.84
C ASP A 481 28.91 15.24 -16.69
N MET A 482 27.85 15.10 -15.89
CA MET A 482 26.93 16.19 -15.60
C MET A 482 27.59 17.28 -14.76
N ALA A 483 28.32 16.91 -13.71
CA ALA A 483 29.06 17.84 -12.87
C ALA A 483 30.09 18.65 -13.67
N GLU A 484 30.82 18.01 -14.59
CA GLU A 484 31.78 18.68 -15.47
C GLU A 484 31.09 19.71 -16.39
N LEU A 485 29.90 19.41 -16.92
CA LEU A 485 29.15 20.35 -17.75
C LEU A 485 28.78 21.63 -16.98
N PHE A 486 28.34 21.52 -15.74
CA PHE A 486 28.05 22.69 -14.92
C PHE A 486 29.33 23.39 -14.44
N ALA A 487 30.39 22.65 -14.13
CA ALA A 487 31.65 23.21 -13.63
C ALA A 487 32.40 24.05 -14.68
N HIS A 488 32.34 23.65 -15.95
CA HIS A 488 33.07 24.30 -17.04
C HIS A 488 32.29 25.35 -17.82
N CYS A 489 30.98 25.45 -17.64
CA CYS A 489 30.21 26.51 -18.30
C CYS A 489 30.61 27.90 -17.76
N SER A 490 30.45 28.92 -18.59
CA SER A 490 30.62 30.33 -18.20
C SER A 490 29.38 30.85 -17.48
N CYS A 491 28.20 30.45 -17.94
CA CYS A 491 26.92 30.68 -17.28
C CYS A 491 25.89 29.63 -17.76
N LEU A 492 24.79 29.53 -17.01
CA LEU A 492 23.61 28.75 -17.37
C LEU A 492 22.52 29.68 -17.92
N VAL A 493 21.93 29.33 -19.06
CA VAL A 493 20.64 29.84 -19.52
C VAL A 493 19.59 28.77 -19.24
N PHE A 494 18.57 29.12 -18.46
CA PHE A 494 17.47 28.25 -18.07
C PHE A 494 16.14 28.79 -18.64
N PRO A 495 15.77 28.42 -19.88
CA PRO A 495 14.68 29.07 -20.60
C PRO A 495 13.28 28.51 -20.33
N SER A 496 13.14 27.60 -19.36
CA SER A 496 11.88 26.92 -19.06
C SER A 496 10.75 27.90 -18.71
N PHE A 497 9.62 27.77 -19.41
CA PHE A 497 8.38 28.47 -19.10
C PHE A 497 7.66 27.88 -17.88
N TYR A 498 7.87 26.59 -17.63
CA TYR A 498 7.18 25.86 -16.57
C TYR A 498 8.08 24.77 -16.00
N GLU A 499 8.31 24.85 -14.70
CA GLU A 499 8.93 23.82 -13.88
C GLU A 499 8.16 23.63 -12.58
N GLY A 500 8.47 22.54 -11.87
CA GLY A 500 8.06 22.34 -10.47
C GLY A 500 8.98 22.99 -9.44
N PHE A 501 10.28 23.04 -9.75
CA PHE A 501 11.32 23.60 -8.88
C PHE A 501 12.45 24.28 -9.68
N GLY A 502 13.28 23.50 -10.39
CA GLY A 502 14.41 24.04 -11.17
C GLY A 502 15.78 23.67 -10.60
N LEU A 503 16.03 22.37 -10.38
CA LEU A 503 17.32 21.84 -9.91
C LEU A 503 18.54 22.37 -10.72
N PRO A 504 18.49 22.53 -12.06
CA PRO A 504 19.62 23.06 -12.83
C PRO A 504 20.12 24.43 -12.37
N ILE A 505 19.23 25.26 -11.80
CA ILE A 505 19.61 26.57 -11.22
C ILE A 505 20.63 26.35 -10.09
N PHE A 506 20.30 25.48 -9.15
CA PHE A 506 21.16 25.20 -7.99
C PHE A 506 22.40 24.40 -8.35
N GLU A 507 22.29 23.50 -9.33
CA GLU A 507 23.43 22.75 -9.89
C GLU A 507 24.49 23.68 -10.51
N ALA A 508 24.09 24.77 -11.18
CA ALA A 508 25.00 25.79 -11.69
C ALA A 508 25.57 26.69 -10.58
N LEU A 509 24.71 27.15 -9.66
CA LEU A 509 25.14 27.97 -8.52
C LEU A 509 26.16 27.25 -7.63
N ALA A 510 26.09 25.92 -7.55
CA ALA A 510 27.05 25.08 -6.82
C ALA A 510 28.49 25.22 -7.31
N PHE A 511 28.68 25.63 -8.56
CA PHE A 511 29.99 25.91 -9.16
C PHE A 511 30.30 27.40 -9.26
N GLY A 512 29.48 28.26 -8.66
CA GLY A 512 29.65 29.70 -8.74
C GLY A 512 29.31 30.27 -10.12
N LYS A 513 28.39 29.63 -10.86
CA LYS A 513 28.05 30.03 -12.22
C LYS A 513 26.81 30.92 -12.24
N PRO A 514 26.86 32.09 -12.90
CA PRO A 514 25.68 32.90 -13.15
C PRO A 514 24.58 32.11 -13.87
N VAL A 515 23.34 32.35 -13.49
CA VAL A 515 22.14 31.73 -14.03
C VAL A 515 21.21 32.79 -14.59
N LEU A 516 20.92 32.71 -15.88
CA LEU A 516 19.91 33.51 -16.56
C LEU A 516 18.65 32.65 -16.73
N ALA A 517 17.67 32.82 -15.86
CA ALA A 517 16.44 32.02 -15.84
C ALA A 517 15.25 32.79 -16.42
N ARG A 518 14.35 32.11 -17.13
CA ARG A 518 13.11 32.76 -17.59
C ARG A 518 12.25 33.12 -16.38
N GLN A 519 11.74 34.36 -16.33
CA GLN A 519 10.87 34.79 -15.24
C GLN A 519 9.57 33.98 -15.20
N SER A 520 9.25 33.49 -14.01
CA SER A 520 8.00 32.80 -13.68
C SER A 520 7.73 32.98 -12.19
N ALA A 521 6.49 32.73 -11.75
CA ALA A 521 6.14 32.82 -10.32
C ALA A 521 7.01 31.88 -9.46
N LEU A 522 7.41 30.72 -10.00
CA LEU A 522 8.36 29.82 -9.35
C LEU A 522 9.75 30.43 -9.22
N VAL A 523 10.29 31.01 -10.30
CA VAL A 523 11.62 31.64 -10.27
C VAL A 523 11.61 32.84 -9.31
N ASP A 524 10.54 33.63 -9.29
CA ASP A 524 10.36 34.71 -8.31
C ASP A 524 10.36 34.17 -6.86
N GLU A 525 9.65 33.05 -6.62
CA GLU A 525 9.63 32.36 -5.32
C GLU A 525 11.04 31.88 -4.89
N LEU A 526 11.82 31.31 -5.81
CA LEU A 526 13.19 30.88 -5.56
C LEU A 526 14.11 32.07 -5.29
N CYS A 527 14.08 33.10 -6.13
CA CYS A 527 14.88 34.32 -5.99
C CYS A 527 14.68 34.99 -4.62
N LEU A 528 13.45 35.01 -4.10
CA LEU A 528 13.15 35.55 -2.78
C LEU A 528 13.76 34.70 -1.66
N SER A 529 13.80 33.38 -1.84
CA SER A 529 14.24 32.42 -0.82
C SER A 529 15.77 32.31 -0.71
N ILE A 530 16.51 32.68 -1.76
CA ILE A 530 17.96 32.53 -1.82
C ILE A 530 18.73 33.85 -1.67
N LYS A 531 18.07 34.95 -1.30
CA LYS A 531 18.77 36.24 -1.07
C LYS A 531 19.90 36.05 -0.04
N PRO A 532 21.08 36.67 -0.27
CA PRO A 532 21.38 37.72 -1.25
C PRO A 532 22.00 37.23 -2.58
N VAL A 533 21.84 35.96 -2.99
CA VAL A 533 22.45 35.43 -4.23
C VAL A 533 22.11 36.33 -5.43
N SER A 534 23.12 37.04 -5.96
CA SER A 534 22.99 37.99 -7.08
C SER A 534 23.08 37.31 -8.45
N GLU A 535 23.52 36.06 -8.48
CA GLU A 535 23.89 35.36 -9.69
C GLU A 535 22.71 34.69 -10.39
N LEU A 536 21.53 34.66 -9.78
CA LEU A 536 20.28 34.28 -10.43
C LEU A 536 19.56 35.51 -10.97
N VAL A 537 19.64 35.72 -12.28
CA VAL A 537 19.01 36.83 -13.00
C VAL A 537 17.83 36.30 -13.80
N SER A 538 16.66 36.92 -13.62
CA SER A 538 15.46 36.58 -14.38
C SER A 538 15.35 37.39 -15.67
N PHE A 539 14.87 36.80 -16.77
CA PHE A 539 14.52 37.52 -18.00
C PHE A 539 13.07 37.30 -18.43
N THR A 540 12.47 38.31 -19.05
CA THR A 540 11.04 38.31 -19.41
C THR A 540 10.75 38.02 -20.89
N SER A 541 11.71 38.32 -21.77
CA SER A 541 11.57 38.19 -23.22
C SER A 541 12.91 37.79 -23.86
N THR A 542 12.87 37.35 -25.12
CA THR A 542 14.09 37.02 -25.88
C THR A 542 15.05 38.21 -25.94
N ASN A 543 14.55 39.44 -26.19
CA ASN A 543 15.41 40.63 -26.21
C ASN A 543 16.02 40.95 -24.84
N ASP A 544 15.32 40.65 -23.76
CA ASP A 544 15.78 40.82 -22.40
C ASP A 544 16.87 39.80 -22.03
N MET A 545 16.65 38.55 -22.43
CA MET A 545 17.65 37.48 -22.35
C MET A 545 18.93 37.83 -23.12
N LEU A 546 18.81 38.28 -24.38
CA LEU A 546 19.96 38.65 -25.20
C LEU A 546 20.75 39.82 -24.59
N ARG A 547 20.06 40.86 -24.09
CA ARG A 547 20.70 41.98 -23.40
C ARG A 547 21.40 41.53 -22.12
N SER A 548 20.73 40.72 -21.31
CA SER A 548 21.27 40.22 -20.03
C SER A 548 22.49 39.33 -20.26
N LEU A 549 22.42 38.42 -21.23
CA LEU A 549 23.57 37.58 -21.59
C LEU A 549 24.72 38.43 -22.14
N LYS A 550 24.45 39.44 -22.97
CA LYS A 550 25.49 40.35 -23.46
C LYS A 550 26.20 41.05 -22.29
N VAL A 551 25.45 41.60 -21.33
CA VAL A 551 26.02 42.23 -20.13
C VAL A 551 26.86 41.24 -19.33
N LEU A 552 26.39 40.00 -19.15
CA LEU A 552 27.16 38.94 -18.50
C LEU A 552 28.46 38.63 -19.27
N LEU A 553 28.41 38.49 -20.59
CA LEU A 553 29.60 38.19 -21.40
C LEU A 553 30.62 39.33 -21.45
N GLU A 554 30.19 40.59 -21.30
CA GLU A 554 31.07 41.78 -21.32
C GLU A 554 31.77 42.05 -19.97
N GLN A 555 31.32 41.44 -18.88
CA GLN A 555 32.02 41.50 -17.59
C GLN A 555 33.31 40.65 -17.67
N GLN A 556 34.47 41.29 -17.49
CA GLN A 556 35.81 40.87 -17.93
C GLN A 556 36.39 39.51 -17.45
N ASP A 557 35.63 38.66 -16.74
CA ASP A 557 36.11 37.34 -16.26
C ASP A 557 35.21 36.14 -16.65
N ILE A 558 34.03 36.35 -17.26
CA ILE A 558 33.08 35.26 -17.61
C ILE A 558 33.57 34.36 -18.76
N LEU A 559 34.42 34.87 -19.65
CA LEU A 559 35.07 34.09 -20.71
C LEU A 559 36.28 33.27 -20.20
N SER A 560 36.61 33.37 -18.91
CA SER A 560 37.45 32.40 -18.25
C SER A 560 36.51 31.45 -17.49
N ALA A 561 36.64 30.13 -17.61
CA ALA A 561 35.80 29.17 -16.89
C ALA A 561 35.93 29.25 -15.34
N ARG A 562 36.52 30.33 -14.81
CA ARG A 562 36.75 30.61 -13.39
C ARG A 562 35.41 30.77 -12.66
N ARG A 563 35.44 30.43 -11.37
CA ARG A 563 34.28 30.60 -10.49
C ARG A 563 34.08 32.09 -10.21
N HIS A 564 32.85 32.56 -10.27
CA HIS A 564 32.50 33.84 -9.70
C HIS A 564 32.29 33.69 -8.18
N PRO A 565 32.66 34.68 -7.37
CA PRO A 565 32.35 34.68 -5.95
C PRO A 565 30.83 34.77 -5.78
N VAL A 566 30.16 33.62 -5.59
CA VAL A 566 28.74 33.56 -5.26
C VAL A 566 28.57 33.79 -3.77
N VAL A 567 27.74 34.76 -3.41
CA VAL A 567 27.33 34.95 -2.03
C VAL A 567 26.29 33.89 -1.71
N LEU A 568 26.67 32.90 -0.91
CA LEU A 568 25.75 31.85 -0.49
C LEU A 568 24.64 32.42 0.42
N PRO A 569 23.42 31.88 0.36
CA PRO A 569 22.38 32.20 1.32
C PRO A 569 22.84 31.84 2.73
N GLN A 570 22.48 32.65 3.74
CA GLN A 570 22.93 32.42 5.13
C GLN A 570 22.24 31.21 5.77
N HIS A 571 20.97 31.00 5.47
CA HIS A 571 20.14 29.91 6.01
C HIS A 571 19.29 29.29 4.89
N PRO A 572 19.91 28.63 3.90
CA PRO A 572 19.16 27.99 2.83
C PRO A 572 18.28 26.87 3.37
N TYR A 573 17.16 26.64 2.68
CA TYR A 573 16.38 25.43 2.85
C TYR A 573 17.18 24.24 2.31
N ARG A 574 17.28 23.14 3.05
CA ARG A 574 18.12 21.97 2.72
C ARG A 574 17.30 20.69 2.55
N TRP A 575 17.91 19.63 2.03
CA TRP A 575 17.27 18.31 1.94
C TRP A 575 16.80 17.80 3.31
N GLU A 576 17.55 18.11 4.38
CA GLU A 576 17.16 17.82 5.76
C GLU A 576 15.85 18.50 6.16
N ASN A 577 15.63 19.76 5.75
CA ASN A 577 14.38 20.47 6.00
C ASN A 577 13.22 19.82 5.24
N SER A 578 13.46 19.40 3.99
CA SER A 578 12.48 18.66 3.18
C SER A 578 12.03 17.38 3.85
N ALA A 579 12.96 16.54 4.28
CA ALA A 579 12.65 15.32 5.01
C ALA A 579 11.95 15.61 6.35
N PHE A 580 12.33 16.69 7.05
CA PHE A 580 11.65 17.13 8.27
C PHE A 580 10.19 17.47 8.00
N ASP A 581 9.89 18.28 6.98
CA ASP A 581 8.52 18.71 6.65
C ASP A 581 7.64 17.53 6.20
N ILE A 582 8.21 16.59 5.45
CA ILE A 582 7.54 15.33 5.07
C ILE A 582 7.19 14.52 6.33
N LEU A 583 8.14 14.30 7.23
CA LEU A 583 7.91 13.52 8.45
C LEU A 583 6.99 14.24 9.44
N ALA A 584 7.04 15.57 9.51
CA ALA A 584 6.13 16.37 10.33
C ALA A 584 4.67 16.24 9.84
N LEU A 585 4.45 16.16 8.53
CA LEU A 585 3.14 15.85 7.96
C LEU A 585 2.69 14.43 8.35
N VAL A 586 3.59 13.45 8.30
CA VAL A 586 3.31 12.07 8.74
C VAL A 586 2.93 12.05 10.23
N ASP A 587 3.70 12.69 11.10
CA ASP A 587 3.42 12.82 12.53
C ASP A 587 2.02 13.40 12.76
N LYS A 588 1.70 14.51 12.08
CA LYS A 588 0.40 15.19 12.18
C LYS A 588 -0.76 14.26 11.79
N LEU A 589 -0.60 13.47 10.73
CA LEU A 589 -1.63 12.54 10.25
C LEU A 589 -1.76 11.31 11.17
N LEU A 590 -0.65 10.80 11.70
CA LEU A 590 -0.66 9.65 12.61
C LEU A 590 -1.43 9.93 13.90
N LEU A 591 -1.43 11.18 14.38
CA LEU A 591 -2.17 11.62 15.56
C LEU A 591 -3.69 11.71 15.37
N ARG A 592 -4.21 11.60 14.13
CA ARG A 592 -5.65 11.69 13.87
C ARG A 592 -6.38 10.40 14.18
N SER A 593 -7.55 10.50 14.80
CA SER A 593 -8.47 9.37 14.95
C SER A 593 -9.32 9.09 13.70
N GLU A 594 -9.46 10.07 12.80
CA GLU A 594 -10.28 9.94 11.59
C GLU A 594 -9.65 9.01 10.55
N SER A 595 -10.48 8.14 9.98
CA SER A 595 -10.09 7.13 8.98
C SER A 595 -11.13 7.00 7.85
N GLU A 596 -12.09 7.93 7.76
CA GLU A 596 -13.17 7.91 6.77
C GLU A 596 -12.67 8.05 5.33
N ARG A 597 -11.59 8.80 5.11
CA ARG A 597 -10.93 8.89 3.79
C ARG A 597 -10.42 7.53 3.32
N CYS A 598 -9.79 6.76 4.20
CA CYS A 598 -9.36 5.39 3.91
C CYS A 598 -10.54 4.49 3.55
N ARG A 599 -11.61 4.51 4.35
CA ARG A 599 -12.83 3.71 4.08
C ARG A 599 -13.41 4.02 2.70
N LYS A 600 -13.61 5.30 2.38
CA LYS A 600 -14.13 5.74 1.07
C LYS A 600 -13.19 5.37 -0.09
N ARG A 601 -11.88 5.47 0.12
CA ARG A 601 -10.85 5.11 -0.86
C ARG A 601 -10.89 3.62 -1.20
N LEU A 602 -10.98 2.76 -0.19
CA LEU A 602 -11.11 1.31 -0.36
C LEU A 602 -12.42 0.96 -1.08
N GLU A 603 -13.53 1.61 -0.70
CA GLU A 603 -14.83 1.42 -1.34
C GLU A 603 -14.82 1.82 -2.83
N PHE A 604 -14.12 2.92 -3.18
CA PHE A 604 -13.91 3.33 -4.56
C PHE A 604 -13.19 2.25 -5.37
N PHE A 605 -12.06 1.73 -4.87
CA PHE A 605 -11.29 0.70 -5.58
C PHE A 605 -12.00 -0.65 -5.65
N TYR A 606 -12.80 -0.99 -4.63
CA TYR A 606 -13.66 -2.18 -4.68
C TYR A 606 -14.68 -2.09 -5.83
N ARG A 607 -15.35 -0.95 -5.99
CA ARG A 607 -16.31 -0.75 -7.09
C ARG A 607 -15.62 -0.82 -8.45
N LEU A 608 -14.42 -0.25 -8.58
CA LEU A 608 -13.62 -0.34 -9.81
C LEU A 608 -13.28 -1.80 -10.14
N TYR A 609 -12.89 -2.58 -9.14
CA TYR A 609 -12.62 -4.01 -9.30
C TYR A 609 -13.89 -4.79 -9.72
N MET A 610 -15.06 -4.46 -9.17
CA MET A 610 -16.33 -5.08 -9.60
C MET A 610 -16.65 -4.80 -11.07
N PHE A 611 -16.36 -3.59 -11.57
CA PHE A 611 -16.50 -3.30 -13.00
C PHE A 611 -15.54 -4.12 -13.87
N ASP A 612 -14.32 -4.38 -13.39
CA ASP A 612 -13.37 -5.24 -14.10
C ASP A 612 -13.85 -6.69 -14.16
N VAL A 613 -14.43 -7.20 -13.06
CA VAL A 613 -15.07 -8.52 -13.00
C VAL A 613 -16.27 -8.60 -13.96
N GLU A 614 -17.12 -7.57 -13.98
CA GLU A 614 -18.26 -7.47 -14.90
C GLU A 614 -17.78 -7.49 -16.37
N ARG A 615 -16.77 -6.69 -16.71
CA ARG A 615 -16.19 -6.68 -18.06
C ARG A 615 -15.56 -8.00 -18.47
N ALA A 616 -14.98 -8.74 -17.53
CA ALA A 616 -14.37 -10.02 -17.81
C ALA A 616 -15.39 -11.15 -18.04
N GLY A 617 -16.61 -11.04 -17.51
CA GLY A 617 -17.54 -12.18 -17.42
C GLY A 617 -19.02 -11.92 -17.71
N TRP A 618 -19.46 -10.69 -17.96
CA TRP A 618 -20.89 -10.32 -18.04
C TRP A 618 -21.25 -9.46 -19.27
N SER A 619 -20.41 -9.47 -20.31
CA SER A 619 -20.60 -8.61 -21.49
C SER A 619 -21.37 -9.26 -22.66
N ASP A 620 -21.78 -10.53 -22.55
CA ASP A 620 -22.57 -11.22 -23.59
C ASP A 620 -23.87 -11.84 -23.04
N ALA A 621 -24.96 -11.71 -23.79
CA ALA A 621 -26.29 -12.23 -23.47
C ALA A 621 -26.33 -13.76 -23.33
N THR A 622 -25.37 -14.48 -23.90
CA THR A 622 -25.23 -15.94 -23.72
C THR A 622 -24.77 -16.34 -22.32
N GLN A 623 -24.15 -15.43 -21.56
CA GLN A 623 -23.67 -15.65 -20.19
C GLN A 623 -24.79 -15.58 -19.14
N ASN A 624 -25.97 -15.05 -19.51
CA ASN A 624 -27.18 -15.17 -18.69
C ASN A 624 -27.74 -16.62 -18.66
N MET A 625 -27.26 -17.50 -19.53
CA MET A 625 -27.43 -18.95 -19.38
C MET A 625 -26.29 -19.49 -18.50
N VAL A 626 -26.33 -19.19 -17.20
CA VAL A 626 -25.31 -19.68 -16.28
C VAL A 626 -25.50 -21.20 -16.11
N SER A 627 -24.73 -22.02 -16.84
CA SER A 627 -24.40 -23.36 -16.37
C SER A 627 -23.37 -23.17 -15.27
N PHE A 628 -23.76 -23.30 -14.01
CA PHE A 628 -22.82 -23.23 -12.91
C PHE A 628 -21.87 -24.43 -13.03
N ASP A 629 -20.56 -24.20 -13.13
CA ASP A 629 -19.53 -25.27 -13.22
C ASP A 629 -19.65 -26.35 -12.12
N VAL A 630 -20.35 -26.03 -11.02
CA VAL A 630 -20.70 -26.95 -9.94
C VAL A 630 -21.48 -28.18 -10.45
N GLU A 631 -22.32 -28.04 -11.49
CA GLU A 631 -23.07 -29.17 -12.06
C GLU A 631 -22.21 -30.15 -12.87
N LYS A 632 -20.95 -29.81 -13.19
CA LYS A 632 -20.03 -30.69 -13.92
C LYS A 632 -18.97 -31.35 -13.03
N GLU A 633 -18.79 -30.87 -11.80
CA GLU A 633 -17.81 -31.40 -10.84
C GLU A 633 -18.39 -32.44 -9.86
N GLU A 634 -19.73 -32.53 -9.73
CA GLU A 634 -20.44 -33.66 -9.09
C GLU A 634 -20.69 -34.80 -10.08
#